data_AF-A0A2E3PVG8-F1
#
_entry.id   AF-A0A2E3PVG8-F1
#
_cell.length_a   1.000
_cell.length_b   1.000
_cell.length_c   1.000
_cell.angle_alpha   90.00
_cell.angle_beta   90.00
_cell.angle_gamma   90.00
#
_symmetry.space_group_name_H-M   'P 1'
#
loop_
_entity.id
_entity.type
_entity.pdbx_description
1 polymer ?
#
loop_
_entity_poly.entity_id
_entity_poly.type
_entity_poly.pdbx_seq_one_letter_code
_entity_poly.pdbx_strand_id
1 'polypeptide(L)'
;MVSESLTSAAGFQIAAVKLSGQKETTEFEILEALEIQQGTSLALFDASAARERLSHIPWVDAVSVQKLYPGTLQVRIDEREAYALWQRGDLLSVIDSKGKVISDDVDGRYANLLMLIGHGAQYRGGEVLDALDAVPELRVRVRAARLVSDRRWDLLLENGITLRLPEKDVARALADVVTMDAENGLLARDIAMIDLRLQDRVVVRLTDEAALRRKAGTPDAGARRRSGADT
;
A
#
# COMPACT_ATOMS: atom_id res chain seq x y z
N MET A 1 28.40 -34.33 18.33
CA MET A 1 27.55 -35.36 18.98
C MET A 1 27.87 -35.58 20.46
N VAL A 2 29.10 -35.89 20.88
CA VAL A 2 29.37 -36.22 22.32
C VAL A 2 29.17 -35.02 23.28
N SER A 3 29.49 -33.79 22.87
CA SER A 3 29.29 -32.61 23.73
C SER A 3 27.82 -32.24 23.92
N GLU A 4 26.98 -32.47 22.91
CA GLU A 4 25.59 -32.02 22.89
C GLU A 4 24.72 -32.88 23.79
N SER A 5 24.93 -34.20 23.74
CA SER A 5 24.29 -35.18 24.64
C SER A 5 24.69 -34.99 26.11
N LEU A 6 25.92 -34.54 26.39
CA LEU A 6 26.37 -34.25 27.76
C LEU A 6 25.67 -33.00 28.34
N THR A 7 25.54 -31.93 27.55
CA THR A 7 24.81 -30.72 28.00
C THR A 7 23.30 -30.92 28.10
N SER A 8 22.69 -31.70 27.20
CA SER A 8 21.25 -32.00 27.29
C SER A 8 20.94 -32.89 28.51
N ALA A 9 21.78 -33.90 28.79
CA ALA A 9 21.68 -34.73 29.99
C ALA A 9 21.91 -33.95 31.30
N ALA A 10 22.65 -32.84 31.25
CA ALA A 10 22.87 -31.95 32.39
C ALA A 10 21.71 -30.96 32.67
N GLY A 11 20.57 -31.10 31.99
CA GLY A 11 19.38 -30.28 32.22
C GLY A 11 19.31 -28.97 31.42
N PHE A 12 20.24 -28.76 30.46
CA PHE A 12 20.23 -27.60 29.56
C PHE A 12 19.52 -27.85 28.23
N GLN A 13 18.71 -28.89 28.14
CA GLN A 13 17.89 -29.12 26.96
C GLN A 13 16.84 -28.01 26.82
N ILE A 14 16.55 -27.60 25.59
CA ILE A 14 15.38 -26.75 25.32
C ILE A 14 14.12 -27.55 25.70
N ALA A 15 13.50 -27.17 26.82
CA ALA A 15 12.30 -27.79 27.36
C ALA A 15 11.03 -27.02 27.01
N ALA A 16 11.14 -25.71 26.78
CA ALA A 16 10.00 -24.86 26.44
C ALA A 16 10.41 -23.74 25.47
N VAL A 17 9.53 -23.44 24.52
CA VAL A 17 9.60 -22.25 23.66
C VAL A 17 8.44 -21.33 24.04
N LYS A 18 8.75 -20.08 24.41
CA LYS A 18 7.74 -19.05 24.71
C LYS A 18 7.67 -18.09 23.53
N LEU A 19 6.53 -18.10 22.83
CA LEU A 19 6.26 -17.20 21.71
C LEU A 19 5.38 -16.03 22.16
N SER A 20 5.69 -14.83 21.70
CA SER A 20 4.82 -13.66 21.90
C SER A 20 4.90 -12.66 20.75
N GLY A 21 3.81 -11.95 20.50
CA GLY A 21 3.72 -10.84 19.54
C GLY A 21 3.29 -11.24 18.12
N GLN A 22 3.16 -12.54 17.85
CA GLN A 22 2.60 -13.06 16.61
C GLN A 22 1.08 -12.86 16.54
N LYS A 23 0.56 -12.50 15.37
CA LYS A 23 -0.87 -12.41 15.04
C LYS A 23 -1.16 -13.14 13.74
N GLU A 24 -0.37 -12.85 12.71
CA GLU A 24 -0.49 -13.44 11.37
C GLU A 24 0.47 -14.61 11.16
N THR A 25 1.66 -14.55 11.76
CA THR A 25 2.66 -15.62 11.67
C THR A 25 2.22 -16.81 12.52
N THR A 26 2.21 -18.00 11.92
CA THR A 26 1.79 -19.20 12.64
C THR A 26 2.90 -19.70 13.57
N GLU A 27 2.51 -20.33 14.68
CA GLU A 27 3.47 -20.99 15.58
C GLU A 27 4.28 -22.06 14.85
N PHE A 28 3.68 -22.76 13.89
CA PHE A 28 4.36 -23.77 13.08
C PHE A 28 5.51 -23.17 12.27
N GLU A 29 5.29 -22.07 11.54
CA GLU A 29 6.35 -21.39 10.76
C GLU A 29 7.49 -20.91 11.65
N ILE A 30 7.17 -20.41 12.85
CA ILE A 30 8.17 -19.97 13.82
C ILE A 30 9.01 -21.15 14.30
N LEU A 31 8.36 -22.25 14.69
CA LEU A 31 9.06 -23.46 15.16
C LEU A 31 9.92 -24.10 14.06
N GLU A 32 9.44 -24.10 12.82
CA GLU A 32 10.18 -24.55 11.65
C GLU A 32 11.44 -23.69 11.44
N ALA A 33 11.31 -22.37 11.45
CA ALA A 33 12.43 -21.44 11.31
C ALA A 33 13.43 -21.50 12.47
N LEU A 34 13.01 -21.94 13.66
CA LEU A 34 13.91 -22.16 14.78
C LEU A 34 14.80 -23.40 14.59
N GLU A 35 14.39 -24.37 13.76
CA GLU A 35 15.10 -25.64 13.49
C GLU A 35 15.49 -26.42 14.76
N ILE A 36 14.64 -26.37 15.79
CA ILE A 36 14.91 -27.06 17.06
C ILE A 36 14.61 -28.55 16.89
N GLN A 37 15.61 -29.39 17.18
CA GLN A 37 15.47 -30.84 17.19
C GLN A 37 15.27 -31.37 18.61
N GLN A 38 14.76 -32.59 18.73
CA GLN A 38 14.60 -33.21 20.04
C GLN A 38 15.98 -33.43 20.68
N GLY A 39 16.17 -32.93 21.90
CA GLY A 39 17.45 -33.03 22.61
C GLY A 39 18.42 -31.87 22.35
N THR A 40 18.06 -30.86 21.53
CA THR A 40 18.91 -29.69 21.32
C THR A 40 19.23 -28.99 22.64
N SER A 41 20.52 -28.72 22.87
CA SER A 41 20.98 -27.98 24.05
C SER A 41 20.77 -26.48 23.87
N LEU A 42 20.14 -25.82 24.84
CA LEU A 42 20.00 -24.37 24.89
C LEU A 42 21.37 -23.67 24.89
N ALA A 43 22.37 -24.26 25.54
CA ALA A 43 23.72 -23.71 25.59
C ALA A 43 24.35 -23.65 24.18
N LEU A 44 24.18 -24.70 23.39
CA LEU A 44 24.76 -24.83 22.04
C LEU A 44 23.87 -24.24 20.93
N PHE A 45 22.60 -23.96 21.21
CA PHE A 45 21.66 -23.39 20.24
C PHE A 45 22.14 -22.05 19.66
N ASP A 46 22.17 -21.89 18.34
CA ASP A 46 22.54 -20.61 17.73
C ASP A 46 21.32 -19.66 17.63
N ALA A 47 21.16 -18.82 18.65
CA ALA A 47 20.10 -17.82 18.67
C ALA A 47 20.25 -16.75 17.58
N SER A 48 21.46 -16.49 17.09
CA SER A 48 21.72 -15.48 16.06
C SER A 48 21.28 -16.00 14.69
N ALA A 49 21.65 -17.23 14.35
CA ALA A 49 21.19 -17.89 13.13
C ALA A 49 19.66 -18.08 13.13
N ALA A 50 19.08 -18.47 14.27
CA ALA A 50 17.64 -18.60 14.42
C ALA A 50 16.91 -17.25 14.21
N ARG A 51 17.46 -16.16 14.79
CA ARG A 51 16.94 -14.80 14.59
C ARG A 51 16.97 -14.39 13.11
N GLU A 52 18.05 -14.72 12.41
CA GLU A 52 18.19 -14.44 10.97
C GLU A 52 17.15 -15.18 10.15
N ARG A 53 16.95 -16.49 10.37
CA ARG A 53 15.89 -17.27 9.71
C ARG A 53 14.50 -16.70 9.99
N LEU A 54 14.20 -16.38 11.24
CA LEU A 54 12.91 -15.78 11.61
C LEU A 54 12.67 -14.43 10.93
N SER A 55 13.73 -13.64 10.69
CA SER A 55 13.61 -12.35 9.99
C SER A 55 13.28 -12.47 8.50
N HIS A 56 13.42 -13.67 7.91
CA HIS A 56 13.02 -13.94 6.52
C HIS A 56 11.53 -14.26 6.38
N ILE A 57 10.83 -14.51 7.49
CA ILE A 57 9.37 -14.67 7.46
C ILE A 57 8.75 -13.34 7.03
N PRO A 58 7.91 -13.33 5.96
CA PRO A 58 7.41 -12.08 5.38
C PRO A 58 6.67 -11.16 6.35
N TRP A 59 5.96 -11.72 7.34
CA TRP A 59 5.24 -10.95 8.36
C TRP A 59 6.13 -10.37 9.47
N VAL A 60 7.40 -10.76 9.61
CA VAL A 60 8.25 -10.41 10.78
C VAL A 60 9.06 -9.13 10.55
N ASP A 61 8.66 -7.98 11.11
CA ASP A 61 9.46 -6.74 11.00
C ASP A 61 10.73 -6.80 11.87
N ALA A 62 10.56 -7.23 13.11
CA ALA A 62 11.66 -7.42 14.04
C ALA A 62 11.44 -8.70 14.87
N VAL A 63 12.55 -9.30 15.29
CA VAL A 63 12.52 -10.52 16.11
C VAL A 63 13.65 -10.52 17.11
N SER A 64 13.35 -10.98 18.32
CA SER A 64 14.32 -11.19 19.38
C SER A 64 14.23 -12.61 19.90
N VAL A 65 15.39 -13.25 20.01
CA VAL A 65 15.54 -14.63 20.49
C VAL A 65 16.43 -14.58 21.73
N GLN A 66 15.89 -14.97 22.88
CA GLN A 66 16.56 -14.93 24.16
C GLN A 66 16.63 -16.33 24.78
N LYS A 67 17.82 -16.68 25.28
CA LYS A 67 18.03 -17.93 26.02
C LYS A 67 17.78 -17.66 27.50
N LEU A 68 16.74 -18.28 28.04
CA LEU A 68 16.41 -18.24 29.47
C LEU A 68 16.78 -19.57 30.10
N TYR A 69 17.90 -19.58 30.82
CA TYR A 69 18.39 -20.77 31.49
C TYR A 69 17.43 -21.24 32.60
N PRO A 70 17.34 -22.57 32.84
CA PRO A 70 18.19 -23.62 32.25
C PRO A 70 17.74 -24.15 30.88
N GLY A 71 16.48 -23.95 30.45
CA GLY A 71 15.94 -24.66 29.28
C GLY A 71 14.80 -23.98 28.52
N THR A 72 14.61 -22.67 28.69
CA THR A 72 13.54 -21.92 27.99
C THR A 72 14.13 -21.06 26.87
N LEU A 73 13.55 -21.13 25.67
CA LEU A 73 13.82 -20.18 24.60
C LEU A 73 12.65 -19.21 24.50
N GLN A 74 12.92 -17.91 24.67
CA GLN A 74 11.91 -16.87 24.48
C GLN A 74 12.10 -16.24 23.11
N VAL A 75 11.03 -16.22 22.32
CA VAL A 75 10.98 -15.60 20.99
C VAL A 75 9.88 -14.56 21.01
N ARG A 76 10.27 -13.31 20.78
CA ARG A 76 9.33 -12.20 20.64
C ARG A 76 9.43 -11.66 19.22
N ILE A 77 8.28 -11.61 18.55
CA ILE A 77 8.12 -11.17 17.18
C ILE A 77 7.33 -9.87 17.18
N ASP A 78 7.81 -8.89 16.43
CA ASP A 78 7.08 -7.68 16.10
C ASP A 78 6.70 -7.78 14.62
N GLU A 79 5.41 -7.92 14.34
CA GLU A 79 4.90 -8.13 12.97
C GLU A 79 4.79 -6.83 12.18
N ARG A 80 4.88 -6.96 10.86
CA ARG A 80 4.65 -5.87 9.90
C ARG A 80 3.18 -5.49 9.88
N GLU A 81 2.94 -4.20 9.73
CA GLU A 81 1.60 -3.66 9.50
C GLU A 81 1.34 -3.57 8.00
N ALA A 82 0.19 -4.11 7.58
CA ALA A 82 -0.28 -3.98 6.20
C ALA A 82 -0.61 -2.51 5.91
N TYR A 83 0.09 -1.93 4.94
CA TYR A 83 0.05 -0.50 4.67
C TYR A 83 -0.73 -0.17 3.39
N ALA A 84 -0.44 -0.90 2.31
CA ALA A 84 -1.05 -0.71 1.01
C ALA A 84 -1.09 -2.03 0.22
N LEU A 85 -1.87 -2.05 -0.85
CA LEU A 85 -1.79 -3.09 -1.87
C LEU A 85 -0.90 -2.60 -3.00
N TRP A 86 -0.02 -3.45 -3.52
CA TRP A 86 0.83 -3.13 -4.64
C TRP A 86 0.50 -4.02 -5.83
N GLN A 87 0.13 -3.39 -6.95
CA GLN A 87 -0.17 -4.08 -8.20
C GLN A 87 1.00 -3.95 -9.17
N ARG A 88 1.57 -5.09 -9.55
CA ARG A 88 2.61 -5.22 -10.60
C ARG A 88 2.14 -6.15 -11.71
N GLY A 89 1.64 -5.56 -12.79
CA GLY A 89 0.94 -6.34 -13.83
C GLY A 89 -0.32 -6.96 -13.26
N ASP A 90 -0.38 -8.30 -13.29
CA ASP A 90 -1.52 -9.07 -12.80
C ASP A 90 -1.37 -9.54 -11.34
N LEU A 91 -0.20 -9.36 -10.74
CA LEU A 91 0.04 -9.75 -9.34
C LEU A 91 -0.31 -8.59 -8.40
N LEU A 92 -1.08 -8.91 -7.37
CA LEU A 92 -1.45 -8.01 -6.29
C LEU A 92 -0.82 -8.51 -4.98
N SER A 93 -0.10 -7.65 -4.29
CA SER A 93 0.61 -8.01 -3.06
C SER A 93 0.26 -7.04 -1.93
N VAL A 94 0.21 -7.52 -0.70
CA VAL A 94 0.17 -6.66 0.50
C VAL A 94 1.59 -6.20 0.81
N ILE A 95 1.77 -4.90 1.04
CA ILE A 95 3.07 -4.31 1.38
C ILE A 95 3.04 -3.57 2.71
N ASP A 96 4.21 -3.43 3.33
CA ASP A 96 4.43 -2.55 4.49
C ASP A 96 4.72 -1.09 4.07
N SER A 97 4.87 -0.21 5.06
CA SER A 97 5.19 1.21 4.86
C SER A 97 6.57 1.47 4.25
N LYS A 98 7.47 0.47 4.26
CA LYS A 98 8.81 0.53 3.65
C LYS A 98 8.79 -0.02 2.22
N GLY A 99 7.64 -0.50 1.73
CA GLY A 99 7.48 -1.09 0.41
C GLY A 99 7.97 -2.54 0.32
N LYS A 100 8.17 -3.23 1.46
CA LYS A 100 8.43 -4.68 1.45
C LYS A 100 7.13 -5.44 1.23
N VAL A 101 7.22 -6.49 0.42
CA VAL A 101 6.10 -7.42 0.19
C VAL A 101 5.94 -8.34 1.40
N ILE A 102 4.72 -8.41 1.91
CA ILE A 102 4.32 -9.27 3.02
C ILE A 102 3.65 -10.55 2.50
N SER A 103 2.71 -10.42 1.57
CA SER A 103 1.97 -11.56 1.00
C SER A 103 1.55 -11.26 -0.43
N ASP A 104 1.61 -12.25 -1.30
CA ASP A 104 1.01 -12.21 -2.64
C ASP A 104 -0.44 -12.74 -2.65
N ASP A 105 -0.90 -13.29 -1.52
CA ASP A 105 -2.30 -13.66 -1.30
C ASP A 105 -2.99 -12.54 -0.50
N VAL A 106 -3.97 -11.90 -1.14
CA VAL A 106 -4.68 -10.75 -0.57
C VAL A 106 -6.02 -11.21 -0.01
N ASP A 107 -6.06 -11.35 1.31
CA ASP A 107 -7.29 -11.55 2.06
C ASP A 107 -8.23 -10.33 1.89
N GLY A 108 -9.53 -10.59 1.80
CA GLY A 108 -10.58 -9.55 1.74
C GLY A 108 -10.55 -8.56 2.90
N ARG A 109 -9.96 -8.90 4.05
CA ARG A 109 -9.73 -7.93 5.15
C ARG A 109 -8.84 -6.74 4.75
N TYR A 110 -8.01 -6.89 3.72
CA TYR A 110 -7.13 -5.84 3.20
C TYR A 110 -7.71 -5.10 1.98
N ALA A 111 -8.95 -5.42 1.56
CA ALA A 111 -9.55 -4.85 0.36
C ALA A 111 -9.75 -3.32 0.41
N ASN A 112 -9.77 -2.73 1.62
CA ASN A 112 -9.92 -1.28 1.83
C ASN A 112 -8.58 -0.53 1.83
N LEU A 113 -7.45 -1.23 1.77
CA LEU A 113 -6.14 -0.59 1.66
C LEU A 113 -6.00 0.09 0.30
N LEU A 114 -5.27 1.21 0.28
CA LEU A 114 -5.01 1.92 -0.97
C LEU A 114 -4.21 1.03 -1.93
N MET A 115 -4.66 0.91 -3.17
CA MET A 115 -3.94 0.17 -4.19
C MET A 115 -2.94 1.06 -4.93
N LEU A 116 -1.66 0.76 -4.83
CA LEU A 116 -0.56 1.38 -5.53
C LEU A 116 -0.26 0.61 -6.81
N ILE A 117 -0.33 1.27 -7.96
CA ILE A 117 -0.13 0.65 -9.27
C ILE A 117 1.15 1.16 -9.90
N GLY A 118 1.97 0.22 -10.38
CA GLY A 118 3.16 0.53 -11.17
C GLY A 118 4.46 0.11 -10.49
N HIS A 119 5.51 0.05 -11.29
CA HIS A 119 6.85 -0.27 -10.79
C HIS A 119 7.37 0.88 -9.91
N GLY A 120 7.99 0.55 -8.77
CA GLY A 120 8.52 1.55 -7.83
C GLY A 120 7.47 2.25 -6.97
N ALA A 121 6.17 2.03 -7.24
CA ALA A 121 5.07 2.60 -6.46
C ALA A 121 5.12 2.15 -4.99
N GLN A 122 5.57 0.93 -4.71
CA GLN A 122 5.69 0.38 -3.36
C GLN A 122 6.63 1.18 -2.45
N TYR A 123 7.67 1.81 -3.00
CA TYR A 123 8.64 2.59 -2.21
C TYR A 123 8.22 4.05 -2.03
N ARG A 124 7.30 4.53 -2.87
CA ARG A 124 6.85 5.94 -2.88
C ARG A 124 5.42 6.10 -2.38
N GLY A 125 4.78 5.01 -1.95
CA GLY A 125 3.41 5.02 -1.43
C GLY A 125 3.20 6.02 -0.30
N GLY A 126 4.21 6.22 0.55
CA GLY A 126 4.18 7.22 1.62
C GLY A 126 3.80 8.61 1.12
N GLU A 127 4.35 9.05 -0.01
CA GLU A 127 4.11 10.40 -0.54
C GLU A 127 2.62 10.65 -0.84
N VAL A 128 1.93 9.64 -1.38
CA VAL A 128 0.51 9.77 -1.76
C VAL A 128 -0.41 9.52 -0.57
N LEU A 129 -0.06 8.60 0.32
CA LEU A 129 -0.83 8.38 1.55
C LEU A 129 -0.77 9.61 2.46
N ASP A 130 0.43 10.17 2.71
CA ASP A 130 0.60 11.38 3.52
C ASP A 130 -0.19 12.57 2.95
N ALA A 131 -0.20 12.71 1.62
CA ALA A 131 -0.98 13.76 0.96
C ALA A 131 -2.49 13.55 1.09
N LEU A 132 -2.96 12.29 1.10
CA LEU A 132 -4.37 11.96 1.30
C LEU A 132 -4.79 12.08 2.77
N ASP A 133 -3.88 11.86 3.72
CA ASP A 133 -4.14 12.03 5.15
C ASP A 133 -4.42 13.50 5.50
N ALA A 134 -3.85 14.44 4.74
CA ALA A 134 -4.19 15.86 4.82
C ALA A 134 -5.62 16.18 4.33
N VAL A 135 -6.25 15.26 3.58
CA VAL A 135 -7.56 15.45 2.96
C VAL A 135 -8.47 14.20 3.16
N PRO A 136 -8.95 13.94 4.39
CA PRO A 136 -9.65 12.70 4.73
C PRO A 136 -10.94 12.46 3.92
N GLU A 137 -11.66 13.53 3.56
CA GLU A 137 -12.88 13.47 2.75
C GLU A 137 -12.63 12.88 1.35
N LEU A 138 -11.45 13.12 0.80
CA LEU A 138 -11.03 12.56 -0.48
C LEU A 138 -10.44 11.15 -0.30
N ARG A 139 -9.69 10.91 0.79
CA ARG A 139 -9.06 9.62 1.11
C ARG A 139 -10.03 8.44 1.04
N VAL A 140 -11.26 8.62 1.52
CA VAL A 140 -12.30 7.57 1.52
C VAL A 140 -12.85 7.26 0.13
N ARG A 141 -12.68 8.17 -0.83
CA ARG A 141 -13.16 8.03 -2.21
C ARG A 141 -12.09 7.49 -3.15
N VAL A 142 -10.82 7.46 -2.73
CA VAL A 142 -9.69 7.03 -3.55
C VAL A 142 -9.48 5.53 -3.40
N ARG A 143 -9.60 4.82 -4.53
CA ARG A 143 -9.44 3.37 -4.60
C ARG A 143 -8.02 2.96 -4.97
N ALA A 144 -7.38 3.71 -5.86
CA ALA A 144 -6.03 3.40 -6.30
C ALA A 144 -5.21 4.67 -6.61
N ALA A 145 -3.89 4.54 -6.53
CA ALA A 145 -2.93 5.54 -6.97
C ALA A 145 -1.94 4.88 -7.93
N ARG A 146 -1.80 5.43 -9.14
CA ARG A 146 -0.88 4.94 -10.17
C ARG A 146 0.34 5.84 -10.26
N LEU A 147 1.52 5.26 -10.13
CA LEU A 147 2.77 5.96 -10.39
C LEU A 147 3.01 6.00 -11.91
N VAL A 148 3.16 7.19 -12.47
CA VAL A 148 3.35 7.41 -13.89
C VAL A 148 4.75 7.96 -14.13
N SER A 149 5.52 7.24 -14.95
CA SER A 149 6.89 7.58 -15.33
C SER A 149 7.79 7.88 -14.12
N ASP A 150 7.61 7.12 -13.04
CA ASP A 150 8.36 7.20 -11.78
C ASP A 150 8.44 8.60 -11.17
N ARG A 151 7.46 9.48 -11.44
CA ARG A 151 7.50 10.89 -11.00
C ARG A 151 6.19 11.42 -10.46
N ARG A 152 5.08 11.14 -11.14
CA ARG A 152 3.77 11.72 -10.82
C ARG A 152 2.77 10.65 -10.45
N TRP A 153 1.75 11.03 -9.69
CA TRP A 153 0.68 10.16 -9.27
C TRP A 153 -0.62 10.50 -10.01
N ASP A 154 -1.32 9.47 -10.47
CA ASP A 154 -2.71 9.59 -10.91
C ASP A 154 -3.59 8.85 -9.89
N LEU A 155 -4.57 9.51 -9.29
CA LEU A 155 -5.53 8.88 -8.38
C LEU A 155 -6.75 8.39 -9.14
N LEU A 156 -7.21 7.19 -8.81
CA LEU A 156 -8.45 6.62 -9.27
C LEU A 156 -9.47 6.63 -8.13
N LEU A 157 -10.56 7.35 -8.34
CA LEU A 157 -11.69 7.42 -7.42
C LEU A 157 -12.63 6.24 -7.63
N GLU A 158 -13.43 5.92 -6.61
CA GLU A 158 -14.43 4.82 -6.64
C GLU A 158 -15.48 4.99 -7.73
N ASN A 159 -15.83 6.23 -8.07
CA ASN A 159 -16.77 6.57 -9.14
C ASN A 159 -16.14 6.52 -10.56
N GLY A 160 -14.89 6.07 -10.68
CA GLY A 160 -14.18 5.95 -11.95
C GLY A 160 -13.47 7.23 -12.42
N ILE A 161 -13.60 8.35 -11.70
CA ILE A 161 -12.90 9.59 -12.04
C ILE A 161 -11.39 9.41 -11.79
N THR A 162 -10.58 9.84 -12.77
CA THR A 162 -9.12 9.90 -12.62
C THR A 162 -8.66 11.33 -12.31
N LEU A 163 -7.96 11.53 -11.20
CA LEU A 163 -7.29 12.79 -10.87
C LEU A 163 -5.82 12.69 -11.26
N ARG A 164 -5.34 13.55 -12.16
CA ARG A 164 -3.92 13.62 -12.52
C ARG A 164 -3.21 14.66 -11.68
N LEU A 165 -2.29 14.21 -10.83
CA LEU A 165 -1.62 15.10 -9.88
C LEU A 165 -0.41 15.78 -10.53
N PRO A 166 -0.06 16.99 -10.05
CA PRO A 166 1.22 17.61 -10.36
C PRO A 166 2.38 16.80 -9.74
N GLU A 167 3.60 17.05 -10.23
CA GLU A 167 4.82 16.45 -9.67
C GLU A 167 5.19 17.04 -8.30
N LYS A 168 4.73 18.26 -8.01
CA LYS A 168 5.01 19.01 -6.77
C LYS A 168 3.71 19.50 -6.16
N ASP A 169 3.73 19.77 -4.85
CA ASP A 169 2.61 20.34 -4.10
C ASP A 169 1.30 19.53 -4.21
N VAL A 170 1.42 18.20 -4.20
CA VAL A 170 0.29 17.27 -4.34
C VAL A 170 -0.79 17.56 -3.30
N ALA A 171 -0.42 17.76 -2.03
CA ALA A 171 -1.38 18.05 -0.96
C ALA A 171 -2.22 19.31 -1.23
N ARG A 172 -1.60 20.36 -1.78
CA ARG A 172 -2.31 21.58 -2.17
C ARG A 172 -3.30 21.30 -3.31
N ALA A 173 -2.87 20.57 -4.35
CA ALA A 173 -3.74 20.22 -5.46
C ALA A 173 -4.95 19.38 -5.02
N LEU A 174 -4.77 18.49 -4.04
CA LEU A 174 -5.88 17.72 -3.46
C LEU A 174 -6.84 18.61 -2.65
N ALA A 175 -6.31 19.56 -1.87
CA ALA A 175 -7.13 20.51 -1.13
C ALA A 175 -7.97 21.40 -2.08
N ASP A 176 -7.37 21.89 -3.16
CA ASP A 176 -8.06 22.69 -4.18
C ASP A 176 -9.22 21.90 -4.81
N VAL A 177 -9.04 20.60 -5.10
CA VAL A 177 -10.11 19.73 -5.60
C VAL A 177 -11.26 19.61 -4.62
N VAL A 178 -10.97 19.44 -3.33
CA VAL A 178 -12.01 19.33 -2.31
C VAL A 178 -12.79 20.63 -2.16
N THR A 179 -12.12 21.78 -2.16
CA THR A 179 -12.80 23.08 -2.17
C THR A 179 -13.70 23.23 -3.40
N MET A 180 -13.21 22.87 -4.59
CA MET A 180 -14.01 22.93 -5.82
C MET A 180 -15.20 21.96 -5.81
N ASP A 181 -15.04 20.77 -5.22
CA ASP A 181 -16.13 19.80 -5.07
C ASP A 181 -17.20 20.32 -4.10
N ALA A 182 -16.79 20.87 -2.95
CA ALA A 182 -17.71 21.44 -1.97
C ALA A 182 -18.52 22.62 -2.52
N GLU A 183 -17.90 23.48 -3.34
CA GLU A 183 -18.56 24.66 -3.91
C GLU A 183 -19.42 24.33 -5.14
N ASN A 184 -18.97 23.41 -6.00
CA ASN A 184 -19.55 23.23 -7.34
C ASN A 184 -20.08 21.81 -7.63
N GLY A 185 -19.93 20.88 -6.69
CA GLY A 185 -20.24 19.47 -6.86
C GLY A 185 -19.46 18.82 -7.99
N LEU A 186 -18.17 19.18 -8.13
CA LEU A 186 -17.33 18.80 -9.26
C LEU A 186 -17.28 17.27 -9.46
N LEU A 187 -17.02 16.52 -8.39
CA LEU A 187 -16.85 15.06 -8.41
C LEU A 187 -18.18 14.30 -8.52
N ALA A 188 -19.32 14.98 -8.45
CA ALA A 188 -20.66 14.42 -8.65
C ALA A 188 -21.17 14.55 -10.10
N ARG A 189 -20.43 15.24 -10.98
CA ARG A 189 -20.79 15.43 -12.39
C ARG A 189 -20.28 14.27 -13.26
N ASP A 190 -20.81 14.15 -14.49
CA ASP A 190 -20.36 13.20 -15.53
C ASP A 190 -18.96 13.56 -16.09
N ILE A 191 -17.96 13.51 -15.23
CA ILE A 191 -16.56 13.80 -15.51
C ILE A 191 -15.82 12.47 -15.58
N ALA A 192 -14.94 12.31 -16.57
CA ALA A 192 -14.06 11.15 -16.64
C ALA A 192 -12.70 11.43 -15.95
N MET A 193 -12.21 12.66 -16.04
CA MET A 193 -10.86 12.99 -15.60
C MET A 193 -10.73 14.46 -15.24
N ILE A 194 -9.95 14.71 -14.19
CA ILE A 194 -9.56 16.06 -13.74
C ILE A 194 -8.04 16.13 -13.77
N ASP A 195 -7.52 17.11 -14.49
CA ASP A 195 -6.09 17.31 -14.67
C ASP A 195 -5.63 18.53 -13.86
N LEU A 196 -4.78 18.27 -12.86
CA LEU A 196 -4.26 19.25 -11.91
C LEU A 196 -2.78 19.55 -12.16
N ARG A 197 -2.25 19.13 -13.30
CA ARG A 197 -0.81 19.31 -13.62
C ARG A 197 -0.41 20.77 -13.78
N LEU A 198 -1.37 21.65 -14.05
CA LEU A 198 -1.16 23.09 -14.19
C LEU A 198 -1.62 23.78 -12.90
N GLN A 199 -0.71 24.51 -12.26
CA GLN A 199 -0.98 25.16 -10.96
C GLN A 199 -2.03 26.28 -11.05
N ASP A 200 -2.22 26.86 -12.24
CA ASP A 200 -3.09 28.00 -12.48
C ASP A 200 -4.47 27.62 -13.04
N ARG A 201 -4.67 26.35 -13.44
CA ARG A 201 -5.92 25.91 -14.08
C ARG A 201 -6.17 24.42 -13.91
N VAL A 202 -7.44 24.09 -13.69
CA VAL A 202 -7.93 22.71 -13.65
C VAL A 202 -8.59 22.37 -14.98
N VAL A 203 -8.12 21.30 -15.64
CA VAL A 203 -8.72 20.85 -16.91
C VAL A 203 -9.62 19.65 -16.63
N VAL A 204 -10.89 19.78 -16.98
CA VAL A 204 -11.90 18.73 -16.80
C VAL A 204 -12.20 18.08 -18.14
N ARG A 205 -12.05 16.75 -18.22
CA ARG A 205 -12.50 15.96 -19.35
C ARG A 205 -13.79 15.24 -18.97
N LEU A 206 -14.83 15.48 -19.76
CA LEU A 206 -16.14 14.81 -19.63
C LEU A 206 -16.05 13.35 -20.09
N THR A 207 -16.99 12.52 -19.63
CA THR A 207 -17.19 11.18 -20.21
C THR A 207 -17.59 11.27 -21.68
N ASP A 208 -17.33 10.21 -22.45
CA ASP A 208 -17.66 10.19 -23.88
C ASP A 208 -19.15 10.45 -24.12
N GLU A 209 -20.03 9.90 -23.28
CA GLU A 209 -21.47 10.17 -23.32
C GLU A 209 -21.81 11.63 -23.01
N ALA A 210 -21.22 12.23 -21.97
CA ALA A 210 -21.47 13.63 -21.63
C ALA A 210 -20.89 14.60 -22.67
N ALA A 211 -19.76 14.24 -23.29
CA ALA A 211 -19.20 14.98 -24.41
C ALA A 211 -20.13 14.93 -25.64
N LEU A 212 -20.73 13.78 -25.94
CA LEU A 212 -21.73 13.63 -26.99
C LEU A 212 -23.00 14.43 -26.70
N ARG A 213 -23.53 14.41 -25.46
CA ARG A 213 -24.69 15.23 -25.06
C ARG A 213 -24.41 16.73 -25.18
N ARG A 214 -23.21 17.19 -24.81
CA ARG A 214 -22.81 18.60 -24.94
C ARG A 214 -22.65 19.02 -26.40
N LYS A 215 -22.07 18.16 -27.24
CA LYS A 215 -22.00 18.39 -28.70
C LYS A 215 -23.39 18.42 -29.34
N ALA A 216 -24.32 17.57 -28.90
CA ALA A 216 -25.70 17.54 -29.38
C ALA A 216 -26.53 18.74 -28.90
N GLY A 217 -26.16 19.38 -27.78
CA GLY A 217 -26.88 20.50 -27.17
C GLY A 217 -26.28 21.90 -27.45
N THR A 218 -25.24 22.04 -28.26
CA THR A 218 -24.66 23.35 -28.61
C THR A 218 -25.29 23.85 -29.93
N PRO A 219 -26.12 24.91 -29.95
CA PRO A 219 -26.51 25.54 -31.21
C PRO A 219 -25.28 26.20 -31.83
N ASP A 220 -25.11 26.00 -33.13
CA ASP A 220 -24.09 26.61 -33.97
C ASP A 220 -24.03 28.15 -33.80
N ALA A 221 -23.13 28.62 -32.94
CA ALA A 221 -22.78 30.03 -32.83
C ALA A 221 -21.72 30.34 -33.90
N GLY A 222 -22.13 30.24 -35.17
CA GLY A 222 -21.21 30.30 -36.31
C GLY A 222 -21.80 30.75 -37.64
N ALA A 223 -23.00 31.34 -37.69
CA ALA A 223 -23.54 31.89 -38.93
C ALA A 223 -24.28 33.22 -38.73
N ARG A 224 -23.53 34.31 -38.56
CA ARG A 224 -24.05 35.66 -38.86
C ARG A 224 -23.05 36.52 -39.64
N ARG A 225 -23.53 36.85 -40.86
CA ARG A 225 -23.27 38.03 -41.73
C ARG A 225 -22.22 37.90 -42.83
N ARG A 226 -22.71 37.84 -44.08
CA ARG A 226 -22.68 38.87 -45.15
C ARG A 226 -23.50 38.29 -46.32
N SER A 227 -24.51 38.94 -46.89
CA SER A 227 -24.38 40.12 -47.75
C SER A 227 -25.72 40.82 -47.89
N GLY A 228 -25.70 42.15 -47.91
CA GLY A 228 -26.77 42.95 -48.48
C GLY A 228 -26.60 43.14 -49.99
N ALA A 229 -27.70 43.59 -50.59
CA ALA A 229 -27.84 44.43 -51.80
C ALA A 229 -27.35 43.90 -53.17
N ASP A 230 -28.32 43.58 -54.03
CA ASP A 230 -28.55 44.03 -55.42
C ASP A 230 -29.80 43.24 -55.89
N THR A 231 -30.85 43.73 -56.53
CA THR A 231 -31.23 44.96 -57.23
C THR A 231 -32.77 45.09 -57.13
#